data_AF-A0A1H3HRT4-F1
#
_entry.id   AF-A0A1H3HRT4-F1
#
_cell.length_a   1.000
_cell.length_b   1.000
_cell.length_c   1.000
_cell.angle_alpha   90.00
_cell.angle_beta   90.00
_cell.angle_gamma   90.00
#
_symmetry.space_group_name_H-M   'P 1'
#
loop_
_entity.id
_entity.type
_entity.pdbx_description
1 polymer ?
#
loop_
_entity_poly.entity_id
_entity_poly.type
_entity_poly.pdbx_seq_one_letter_code
_entity_poly.pdbx_strand_id
1 'polypeptide(L)'
;MKPSRIAFAAALVLGLGLSGRALWQTAHPPDPASAYLALFENHCVSRLAKAQSGSDPFATLVKNEKRITRLDSAGLQAIQSRDICEVKDATRLMTEAQRDTAVASIVAFIAAKLPELSEHTDPLDWDLHRAFTAQTETNNWGIILMRIEPDSADALQSTTTTLALPRG
;
A
#
# COMPACT_ATOMS: atom_id res chain seq x y z
N MET A 1 63.46 -11.52 -15.88
CA MET A 1 62.65 -11.82 -14.68
C MET A 1 61.73 -10.63 -14.41
N LYS A 2 60.41 -10.92 -14.38
CA LYS A 2 59.23 -10.13 -13.95
C LYS A 2 59.15 -8.61 -14.20
N PRO A 3 58.26 -8.16 -15.10
CA PRO A 3 57.64 -6.83 -15.02
C PRO A 3 56.47 -6.85 -14.02
N SER A 4 56.49 -5.94 -13.04
CA SER A 4 55.35 -5.70 -12.15
C SER A 4 54.26 -4.92 -12.88
N ARG A 5 53.06 -5.50 -12.89
CA ARG A 5 51.80 -4.89 -13.35
C ARG A 5 51.23 -3.97 -12.28
N ILE A 6 50.19 -3.22 -12.67
CA ILE A 6 49.25 -2.35 -11.92
C ILE A 6 49.47 -0.88 -12.34
N ALA A 7 48.50 -0.12 -12.86
CA ALA A 7 47.05 -0.21 -12.73
C ALA A 7 46.30 0.03 -14.06
N PHE A 8 45.26 -0.77 -14.26
CA PHE A 8 44.14 -0.49 -15.15
C PHE A 8 43.33 0.68 -14.57
N ALA A 9 43.32 1.82 -15.24
CA ALA A 9 42.27 2.83 -15.07
C ALA A 9 41.17 2.55 -16.12
N ALA A 10 40.39 1.50 -15.91
CA ALA A 10 39.10 1.37 -16.56
C ALA A 10 38.10 2.16 -15.71
N ALA A 11 37.95 3.44 -16.03
CA ALA A 11 36.86 4.24 -15.51
C ALA A 11 35.54 3.56 -15.92
N LEU A 12 34.81 3.05 -14.92
CA LEU A 12 33.41 2.67 -15.05
C LEU A 12 32.64 3.90 -15.53
N VAL A 13 32.42 4.01 -16.84
CA VAL A 13 31.25 4.70 -17.38
C VAL A 13 30.17 3.63 -17.51
N LEU A 14 29.71 3.13 -16.36
CA LEU A 14 28.53 2.29 -16.29
C LEU A 14 27.36 3.18 -15.86
N GLY A 15 26.56 3.54 -16.86
CA GLY A 15 25.11 3.66 -16.67
C GLY A 15 24.58 4.93 -16.00
N LEU A 16 24.91 6.11 -16.51
CA LEU A 16 24.02 7.29 -16.36
C LEU A 16 22.81 7.15 -17.31
N GLY A 17 22.04 6.09 -17.10
CA GLY A 17 20.69 5.88 -17.64
C GLY A 17 19.63 6.11 -16.57
N LEU A 18 19.95 6.85 -15.51
CA LEU A 18 18.96 7.33 -14.56
C LEU A 18 18.11 8.38 -15.29
N SER A 19 17.04 7.91 -15.92
CA SER A 19 16.02 8.79 -16.51
C SER A 19 15.70 9.93 -15.54
N GLY A 20 15.66 11.17 -16.02
CA GLY A 20 15.50 12.36 -15.17
C GLY A 20 14.30 12.32 -14.21
N ARG A 21 13.32 11.44 -14.47
CA ARG A 21 12.20 11.16 -13.57
C ARG A 21 12.63 10.54 -12.23
N ALA A 22 13.59 9.61 -12.24
CA ALA A 22 14.10 8.97 -11.02
C ALA A 22 14.82 9.99 -10.13
N LEU A 23 15.67 10.83 -10.71
CA LEU A 23 16.36 11.91 -10.00
C LEU A 23 15.39 13.01 -9.51
N TRP A 24 14.34 13.31 -10.29
CA TRP A 24 13.31 14.27 -9.88
C TRP A 24 12.44 13.75 -8.74
N GLN A 25 12.07 12.46 -8.74
CA GLN A 25 11.34 11.82 -7.64
C GLN A 25 12.15 11.73 -6.35
N THR A 26 13.49 11.61 -6.44
CA THR A 26 14.35 11.69 -5.25
C THR A 26 14.45 13.12 -4.70
N ALA A 27 14.33 14.14 -5.56
CA ALA A 27 14.38 15.55 -5.15
C ALA A 27 13.01 16.09 -4.67
N HIS A 28 11.92 15.54 -5.20
CA HIS A 28 10.54 15.90 -4.87
C HIS A 28 9.74 14.63 -4.60
N PRO A 29 9.92 14.00 -3.42
CA PRO A 29 9.17 12.81 -3.08
C PRO A 29 7.67 13.10 -3.18
N PRO A 30 6.88 12.15 -3.70
CA PRO A 30 5.43 12.33 -3.80
C PRO A 30 4.84 12.54 -2.39
N ASP A 31 3.80 13.36 -2.31
CA ASP A 31 3.02 13.50 -1.08
C ASP A 31 2.53 12.12 -0.59
N PRO A 32 2.85 11.71 0.65
CA PRO A 32 2.50 10.39 1.17
C PRO A 32 1.00 10.10 1.10
N ALA A 33 0.13 11.08 1.38
CA ALA A 33 -1.31 10.86 1.37
C ALA A 33 -1.84 10.54 -0.03
N SER A 34 -1.39 11.30 -1.02
CA SER A 34 -1.72 11.09 -2.43
C SER A 34 -1.16 9.75 -2.96
N ALA A 35 0.07 9.42 -2.60
CA ALA A 35 0.71 8.16 -2.97
C ALA A 35 0.01 6.94 -2.34
N TYR A 36 -0.56 7.11 -1.16
CA TYR A 36 -1.30 6.06 -0.46
C TYR A 36 -2.55 5.65 -1.23
N LEU A 37 -3.39 6.61 -1.63
CA LEU A 37 -4.57 6.33 -2.42
C LEU A 37 -4.21 5.64 -3.73
N ALA A 38 -3.17 6.13 -4.42
CA ALA A 38 -2.70 5.53 -5.66
C ALA A 38 -2.22 4.07 -5.48
N LEU A 39 -1.52 3.76 -4.38
CA LEU A 39 -1.14 2.38 -4.07
C LEU A 39 -2.38 1.51 -3.78
N PHE A 40 -3.34 2.03 -3.01
CA PHE A 40 -4.56 1.30 -2.67
C PHE A 40 -5.40 0.97 -3.91
N GLU A 41 -5.61 1.95 -4.78
CA GLU A 41 -6.33 1.77 -6.05
C GLU A 41 -5.61 0.76 -6.96
N ASN A 42 -4.30 0.97 -7.19
CA ASN A 42 -3.55 0.17 -8.16
C ASN A 42 -3.29 -1.27 -7.72
N HIS A 43 -3.21 -1.55 -6.42
CA HIS A 43 -2.87 -2.88 -5.91
C HIS A 43 -4.03 -3.61 -5.24
N CYS A 44 -4.87 -2.92 -4.46
CA CYS A 44 -5.94 -3.56 -3.72
C CYS A 44 -7.24 -3.59 -4.51
N VAL A 45 -7.72 -2.43 -4.95
CA VAL A 45 -9.00 -2.32 -5.66
C VAL A 45 -8.90 -2.99 -7.04
N SER A 46 -7.78 -2.82 -7.76
CA SER A 46 -7.56 -3.53 -9.04
C SER A 46 -7.56 -5.07 -8.89
N ARG A 47 -7.18 -5.58 -7.71
CA ARG A 47 -7.18 -7.02 -7.40
C ARG A 47 -8.58 -7.51 -7.03
N LEU A 48 -9.43 -6.68 -6.43
CA LEU A 48 -10.81 -7.04 -6.09
C LEU A 48 -11.58 -7.58 -7.31
N ALA A 49 -11.52 -6.88 -8.44
CA ALA A 49 -12.18 -7.32 -9.67
C ALA A 49 -11.69 -8.70 -10.15
N LYS A 50 -10.40 -9.01 -9.94
CA LYS A 50 -9.83 -10.31 -10.26
C LYS A 50 -10.29 -11.39 -9.27
N ALA A 51 -10.38 -11.06 -7.98
CA ALA A 51 -10.90 -11.96 -6.95
C ALA A 51 -12.38 -12.30 -7.21
N GLN A 52 -13.20 -11.31 -7.54
CA GLN A 52 -14.62 -11.50 -7.86
C GLN A 52 -14.85 -12.33 -9.14
N SER A 53 -13.93 -12.26 -10.10
CA SER A 53 -13.99 -13.05 -11.34
C SER A 53 -13.30 -14.41 -11.26
N GLY A 54 -12.72 -14.78 -10.10
CA GLY A 54 -11.97 -16.03 -9.93
C GLY A 54 -10.62 -16.08 -10.63
N SER A 55 -10.12 -14.93 -11.11
CA SER A 55 -8.85 -14.80 -11.84
C SER A 55 -7.72 -14.21 -10.99
N ASP A 56 -7.90 -14.15 -9.66
CA ASP A 56 -6.92 -13.60 -8.73
C ASP A 56 -5.60 -14.38 -8.75
N PRO A 57 -4.49 -13.78 -9.24
CA PRO A 57 -3.21 -14.49 -9.34
C PRO A 57 -2.61 -14.82 -7.97
N PHE A 58 -3.15 -14.24 -6.89
CA PHE A 58 -2.71 -14.47 -5.53
C PHE A 58 -3.56 -15.54 -4.81
N ALA A 59 -4.63 -16.05 -5.43
CA ALA A 59 -5.52 -17.04 -4.80
C ALA A 59 -4.81 -18.38 -4.52
N THR A 60 -3.76 -18.70 -5.28
CA THR A 60 -2.97 -19.93 -5.12
C THR A 60 -1.78 -19.77 -4.19
N LEU A 61 -1.55 -18.58 -3.62
CA LEU A 61 -0.47 -18.39 -2.64
C LEU A 61 -0.72 -19.25 -1.40
N VAL A 62 0.37 -19.72 -0.79
CA VAL A 62 0.30 -20.37 0.52
C VAL A 62 -0.22 -19.35 1.54
N LYS A 63 -1.00 -19.78 2.54
CA LYS A 63 -1.71 -18.91 3.50
C LYS A 63 -0.83 -17.80 4.12
N ASN A 64 0.46 -18.05 4.34
CA ASN A 64 1.40 -17.11 4.94
C ASN A 64 2.32 -16.42 3.93
N GLU A 65 2.24 -16.75 2.64
CA GLU A 65 3.02 -16.11 1.60
C GLU A 65 2.48 -14.70 1.31
N LYS A 66 3.39 -13.75 1.16
CA LYS A 66 3.10 -12.35 0.92
C LYS A 66 3.98 -11.83 -0.21
N ARG A 67 3.40 -11.01 -1.08
CA ARG A 67 4.10 -10.22 -2.08
C ARG A 67 4.08 -8.76 -1.64
N ILE A 68 5.25 -8.14 -1.59
CA ILE A 68 5.41 -6.78 -1.08
C ILE A 68 5.87 -5.90 -2.23
N THR A 69 5.11 -4.86 -2.52
CA THR A 69 5.51 -3.78 -3.43
C THR A 69 5.81 -2.56 -2.59
N ARG A 70 7.05 -2.06 -2.65
CA ARG A 70 7.46 -0.88 -1.88
C ARG A 70 7.46 0.36 -2.76
N LEU A 71 7.02 1.47 -2.18
CA LEU A 71 7.18 2.82 -2.72
C LEU A 71 8.03 3.61 -1.73
N ASP A 72 9.33 3.35 -1.74
CA ASP A 72 10.26 3.89 -0.76
C ASP A 72 10.30 5.43 -0.78
N SER A 73 10.06 6.06 -1.93
CA SER A 73 9.99 7.53 -2.07
C SER A 73 8.83 8.16 -1.30
N ALA A 74 7.73 7.42 -1.10
CA ALA A 74 6.58 7.85 -0.29
C ALA A 74 6.63 7.27 1.13
N GLY A 75 7.54 6.32 1.39
CA GLY A 75 7.63 5.57 2.63
C GLY A 75 6.52 4.55 2.84
N LEU A 76 5.90 4.06 1.76
CA LEU A 76 4.72 3.19 1.79
C LEU A 76 5.01 1.81 1.20
N GLN A 77 4.16 0.84 1.51
CA GLN A 77 4.15 -0.45 0.83
C GLN A 77 2.74 -1.01 0.66
N ALA A 78 2.54 -1.76 -0.41
CA ALA A 78 1.39 -2.63 -0.62
C ALA A 78 1.81 -4.09 -0.36
N ILE A 79 1.06 -4.79 0.48
CA ILE A 79 1.28 -6.18 0.84
C ILE A 79 0.07 -6.98 0.34
N GLN A 80 0.32 -7.94 -0.54
CA GLN A 80 -0.70 -8.81 -1.10
C GLN A 80 -0.46 -10.24 -0.59
N SER A 81 -1.42 -10.78 0.15
CA SER A 81 -1.44 -12.19 0.53
C SER A 81 -2.56 -12.93 -0.18
N ARG A 82 -2.72 -14.22 0.08
CA ARG A 82 -3.85 -14.98 -0.45
C ARG A 82 -5.18 -14.30 -0.16
N ASP A 83 -5.46 -13.87 1.06
CA ASP A 83 -6.81 -13.46 1.46
C ASP A 83 -7.01 -11.94 1.54
N ILE A 84 -5.92 -11.17 1.68
CA ILE A 84 -5.97 -9.72 1.92
C ILE A 84 -5.05 -8.94 0.98
N CYS A 85 -5.40 -7.68 0.77
CA CYS A 85 -4.48 -6.65 0.28
C CYS A 85 -4.40 -5.53 1.32
N GLU A 86 -3.19 -5.14 1.69
CA GLU A 86 -2.92 -4.14 2.71
C GLU A 86 -2.05 -3.03 2.12
N VAL A 87 -2.38 -1.77 2.37
CA VAL A 87 -1.48 -0.64 2.18
C VAL A 87 -1.15 -0.06 3.55
N LYS A 88 0.13 0.18 3.80
CA LYS A 88 0.57 0.82 5.04
C LYS A 88 1.89 1.55 4.90
N ASP A 89 2.20 2.33 5.93
CA ASP A 89 3.52 2.91 6.13
C ASP A 89 4.59 1.82 6.27
N ALA A 90 5.78 2.10 5.72
CA ALA A 90 6.91 1.18 5.67
C ALA A 90 8.18 1.80 6.27
N THR A 91 8.66 2.91 5.69
CA THR A 91 9.94 3.53 6.07
C THR A 91 9.78 4.96 6.59
N ARG A 92 8.61 5.56 6.41
CA ARG A 92 8.28 6.91 6.89
C ARG A 92 6.83 6.93 7.35
N LEU A 93 6.58 7.52 8.53
CA LEU A 93 5.24 7.76 9.05
C LEU A 93 4.67 9.07 8.51
N MET A 94 3.34 9.15 8.41
CA MET A 94 2.62 10.37 8.06
C MET A 94 2.47 11.29 9.26
N THR A 95 2.40 12.60 9.02
CA THR A 95 1.87 13.53 10.02
C THR A 95 0.36 13.34 10.19
N GLU A 96 -0.22 13.83 11.29
CA GLU A 96 -1.67 13.81 11.50
C GLU A 96 -2.46 14.44 10.32
N ALA A 97 -2.03 15.59 9.81
CA ALA A 97 -2.69 16.25 8.69
C ALA A 97 -2.62 15.43 7.38
N GLN A 98 -1.49 14.76 7.13
CA GLN A 98 -1.32 13.87 5.98
C GLN A 98 -2.21 12.63 6.10
N ARG A 99 -2.27 12.03 7.29
CA ARG A 99 -3.19 10.92 7.58
C ARG A 99 -4.62 11.35 7.33
N ASP A 100 -5.07 12.47 7.90
CA ASP A 100 -6.47 12.89 7.78
C ASP A 100 -6.85 13.15 6.32
N THR A 101 -5.91 13.69 5.53
CA THR A 101 -6.05 13.83 4.08
C THR A 101 -6.16 12.46 3.38
N ALA A 102 -5.29 11.50 3.74
CA ALA A 102 -5.32 10.15 3.18
C ALA A 102 -6.63 9.42 3.52
N VAL A 103 -7.06 9.49 4.78
CA VAL A 103 -8.30 8.88 5.29
C VAL A 103 -9.51 9.46 4.55
N ALA A 104 -9.64 10.78 4.51
CA ALA A 104 -10.73 11.43 3.80
C ALA A 104 -10.77 11.03 2.31
N SER A 105 -9.59 10.94 1.68
CA SER A 105 -9.47 10.55 0.27
C SER A 105 -9.85 9.09 0.04
N ILE A 106 -9.44 8.17 0.91
CA ILE A 106 -9.79 6.74 0.84
C ILE A 106 -11.28 6.54 1.09
N VAL A 107 -11.85 7.17 2.12
CA VAL A 107 -13.28 7.06 2.44
C VAL A 107 -14.13 7.59 1.27
N ALA A 108 -13.77 8.76 0.72
CA ALA A 108 -14.44 9.30 -0.47
C ALA A 108 -14.29 8.38 -1.69
N PHE A 109 -13.12 7.78 -1.88
CA PHE A 109 -12.88 6.82 -2.95
C PHE A 109 -13.74 5.56 -2.78
N ILE A 110 -13.82 4.99 -1.58
CA ILE A 110 -14.64 3.81 -1.26
C ILE A 110 -16.11 4.11 -1.57
N ALA A 111 -16.64 5.23 -1.07
CA ALA A 111 -18.02 5.63 -1.34
C ALA A 111 -18.33 5.78 -2.84
N ALA A 112 -17.35 6.25 -3.62
CA ALA A 112 -17.52 6.44 -5.06
C ALA A 112 -17.33 5.16 -5.91
N LYS A 113 -16.46 4.24 -5.48
CA LYS A 113 -16.02 3.09 -6.29
C LYS A 113 -16.55 1.75 -5.83
N LEU A 114 -16.92 1.63 -4.55
CA LEU A 114 -17.39 0.40 -3.92
C LEU A 114 -18.71 0.68 -3.15
N PRO A 115 -19.76 1.17 -3.83
CA PRO A 115 -21.02 1.56 -3.19
C PRO A 115 -21.77 0.39 -2.53
N GLU A 116 -21.41 -0.85 -2.84
CA GLU A 116 -21.94 -2.06 -2.21
C GLU A 116 -21.47 -2.25 -0.76
N LEU A 117 -20.41 -1.56 -0.34
CA LEU A 117 -19.92 -1.61 1.03
C LEU A 117 -20.77 -0.73 1.93
N SER A 118 -21.35 -1.34 2.96
CA SER A 118 -22.08 -0.63 4.01
C SER A 118 -21.19 -0.44 5.23
N GLU A 119 -21.15 0.79 5.74
CA GLU A 119 -20.42 1.12 6.96
C GLU A 119 -20.97 0.29 8.14
N HIS A 120 -20.08 -0.36 8.87
CA HIS A 120 -20.43 -1.09 10.08
C HIS A 120 -20.35 -0.15 11.29
N THR A 121 -21.50 0.14 11.89
CA THR A 121 -21.72 1.20 12.88
C THR A 121 -21.14 0.98 14.27
N ASP A 122 -20.44 -0.13 14.52
CA ASP A 122 -19.81 -0.43 15.82
C ASP A 122 -18.30 -0.11 15.77
N PRO A 123 -17.87 1.17 15.74
CA PRO A 123 -16.45 1.51 15.62
C PRO A 123 -15.65 0.85 16.73
N LEU A 124 -14.48 0.31 16.36
CA LEU A 124 -13.47 -0.11 17.31
C LEU A 124 -12.60 1.10 17.65
N ASP A 125 -12.06 1.16 18.86
CA ASP A 125 -11.29 2.33 19.32
C ASP A 125 -10.09 2.69 18.41
N TRP A 126 -9.64 1.75 17.60
CA TRP A 126 -8.50 1.88 16.67
C TRP A 126 -8.90 1.97 15.19
N ASP A 127 -10.18 1.76 14.82
CA ASP A 127 -10.60 1.89 13.42
C ASP A 127 -11.00 3.32 13.06
N LEU A 128 -10.58 3.75 11.88
CA LEU A 128 -10.93 5.06 11.30
C LEU A 128 -12.10 4.95 10.32
N HIS A 129 -12.24 3.79 9.69
CA HIS A 129 -13.36 3.47 8.83
C HIS A 129 -13.47 1.96 8.66
N ARG A 130 -14.70 1.45 8.61
CA ARG A 130 -14.96 0.03 8.43
C ARG A 130 -16.24 -0.20 7.65
N ALA A 131 -16.12 -0.85 6.49
CA ALA A 131 -17.25 -1.13 5.63
C ALA A 131 -17.15 -2.52 5.00
N PHE A 132 -18.26 -3.25 5.00
CA PHE A 132 -18.35 -4.62 4.49
C PHE A 132 -19.58 -4.77 3.60
N THR A 133 -19.54 -5.75 2.71
CA THR A 133 -20.74 -6.26 2.05
C THR A 133 -21.74 -6.78 3.08
N ALA A 134 -23.02 -6.87 2.71
CA ALA A 134 -24.04 -7.36 3.63
C ALA A 134 -23.72 -8.79 4.10
N GLN A 135 -23.83 -9.05 5.42
CA GLN A 135 -23.49 -10.35 6.03
C GLN A 135 -24.29 -11.55 5.47
N THR A 136 -25.38 -11.29 4.74
CA THR A 136 -26.19 -12.31 4.08
C THR A 136 -25.54 -12.89 2.82
N GLU A 137 -24.43 -12.31 2.35
CA GLU A 137 -23.71 -12.82 1.18
C GLU A 137 -22.73 -13.94 1.56
N THR A 138 -22.70 -15.01 0.76
CA THR A 138 -21.74 -16.14 0.92
C THR A 138 -20.28 -15.74 0.74
N ASN A 139 -20.03 -14.54 0.20
CA ASN A 139 -18.70 -13.98 -0.05
C ASN A 139 -18.52 -12.65 0.70
N ASN A 140 -18.70 -12.62 2.02
CA ASN A 140 -18.51 -11.37 2.76
C ASN A 140 -17.06 -10.85 2.62
N TRP A 141 -16.91 -9.64 2.10
CA TRP A 141 -15.63 -8.96 1.94
C TRP A 141 -15.78 -7.47 2.30
N GLY A 142 -14.66 -6.78 2.51
CA GLY A 142 -14.73 -5.39 2.93
C GLY A 142 -13.39 -4.78 3.26
N ILE A 143 -13.45 -3.56 3.79
CA ILE A 143 -12.29 -2.72 4.06
C ILE A 143 -12.30 -2.32 5.53
N ILE A 144 -11.13 -2.41 6.14
CA ILE A 144 -10.85 -1.83 7.45
C ILE A 144 -9.69 -0.85 7.27
N LEU A 145 -9.92 0.41 7.63
CA LEU A 145 -8.91 1.44 7.73
C LEU A 145 -8.65 1.71 9.21
N MET A 146 -7.40 1.57 9.62
CA MET A 146 -6.99 1.58 11.02
C MET A 146 -6.00 2.70 11.28
N ARG A 147 -6.14 3.32 12.45
CA ARG A 147 -5.07 4.09 13.08
C ARG A 147 -4.29 3.14 13.97
N ILE A 148 -2.98 3.13 13.78
CA ILE A 148 -2.07 2.47 14.71
C ILE A 148 -1.31 3.59 15.39
N GLU A 149 -1.59 3.81 16.68
CA GLU A 149 -0.78 4.71 17.50
C GLU A 149 0.67 4.17 17.48
N PRO A 150 1.65 4.95 17.00
CA PRO A 150 3.03 4.56 17.20
C PRO A 150 3.39 4.74 18.67
N ASP A 151 4.24 3.87 19.21
CA ASP A 151 4.78 3.93 20.58
C ASP A 151 5.57 5.22 20.90
N SER A 152 5.67 6.18 19.97
CA SER A 152 6.46 7.40 20.12
C SER A 152 5.58 8.62 20.34
N ALA A 153 5.94 9.44 21.34
CA ALA A 153 5.35 10.73 21.68
C ALA A 153 5.46 11.82 20.58
N ASP A 154 5.75 11.43 19.33
CA ASP A 154 5.77 12.31 18.17
C ASP A 154 4.39 12.34 17.51
N ALA A 155 3.97 13.51 17.00
CA ALA A 155 2.72 13.73 16.26
C ALA A 155 2.66 13.02 14.88
N LEU A 156 3.43 11.94 14.72
CA LEU A 156 3.45 11.06 13.55
C LEU A 156 2.59 9.84 13.84
N GLN A 157 1.90 9.33 12.84
CA GLN A 157 0.87 8.32 13.01
C GLN A 157 1.01 7.25 11.94
N SER A 158 0.83 5.98 12.33
CA SER A 158 0.83 4.86 11.39
C SER A 158 -0.61 4.55 10.95
N THR A 159 -0.78 4.29 9.67
CA THR A 159 -2.10 4.05 9.07
C THR A 159 -2.06 2.82 8.19
N THR A 160 -3.04 1.94 8.35
CA THR A 160 -3.16 0.71 7.57
C THR A 160 -4.55 0.60 6.97
N THR A 161 -4.64 0.36 5.66
CA THR A 161 -5.87 0.05 4.96
C THR A 161 -5.79 -1.39 4.50
N THR A 162 -6.69 -2.21 5.02
CA THR A 162 -6.78 -3.63 4.70
C THR A 162 -8.07 -3.89 3.94
N LEU A 163 -7.95 -4.36 2.71
CA LEU A 163 -9.04 -4.95 1.94
C LEU A 163 -9.02 -6.46 2.13
N ALA A 164 -10.04 -6.99 2.81
CA ALA A 164 -10.38 -8.40 2.77
C ALA A 164 -11.05 -8.70 1.43
N LEU A 165 -10.60 -9.75 0.74
CA LEU A 165 -11.08 -10.09 -0.59
C LEU A 165 -12.12 -11.22 -0.52
N PRO A 166 -13.11 -11.24 -1.43
CA PRO A 166 -14.07 -12.33 -1.49
C PRO A 166 -13.37 -13.66 -1.80
N ARG A 167 -13.80 -14.71 -1.12
CA ARG A 167 -13.36 -16.09 -1.35
C ARG A 167 -14.61 -16.94 -1.48
N GLY A 168 -14.82 -17.48 -2.68
CA GLY A 168 -15.85 -18.49 -2.96
C GLY A 168 -15.44 -19.88 -2.50
#